data_AF-A0A3D3WB85-F1
#
_entry.id   AF-A0A3D3WB85-F1
#
_cell.length_a   1.000
_cell.length_b   1.000
_cell.length_c   1.000
_cell.angle_alpha   90.00
_cell.angle_beta   90.00
_cell.angle_gamma   90.00
#
_symmetry.space_group_name_H-M   'P 1'
#
loop_
_entity.id
_entity.type
_entity.pdbx_description
1 polymer ?
#
loop_
_entity_poly.entity_id
_entity_poly.type
_entity_poly.pdbx_seq_one_letter_code
_entity_poly.pdbx_strand_id
1 'polypeptide(L)' 'PYILYFGLLSGATLGGNLTPIGASANIMAIGILRRKGFEVSNSDYMKIGVPYTLAAVTIAYIVLWLLWGITA' A
#
# COMPACT_ATOMS: atom_id res chain seq x y z
N PRO A 1 -2.45 -0.58 23.81
CA PRO A 1 -2.37 0.55 22.85
C PRO A 1 -1.44 0.31 21.64
N TYR A 2 -0.40 -0.53 21.75
CA TYR A 2 0.54 -0.82 20.66
C TYR A 2 -0.14 -1.31 19.37
N ILE A 3 -1.15 -2.18 19.48
CA ILE A 3 -1.91 -2.69 18.32
C ILE A 3 -2.55 -1.58 17.49
N LEU A 4 -3.08 -0.53 18.12
CA LEU A 4 -3.70 0.60 17.43
C LEU A 4 -2.65 1.52 16.79
N TYR A 5 -1.54 1.79 17.48
CA TYR A 5 -0.45 2.62 16.93
C TYR A 5 0.23 1.94 15.75
N PHE A 6 0.61 0.67 15.89
CA PHE A 6 1.23 -0.08 14.80
C PHE A 6 0.24 -0.43 13.70
N GLY A 7 -1.04 -0.62 14.02
CA GLY A 7 -2.12 -0.77 13.04
C GLY A 7 -2.28 0.48 12.17
N LEU A 8 -2.35 1.65 12.79
CA LEU A 8 -2.42 2.93 12.09
C LEU A 8 -1.18 3.17 11.24
N LEU A 9 0.02 2.96 11.80
CA LEU A 9 1.29 3.15 11.09
C LEU A 9 1.37 2.22 9.87
N SER A 10 1.14 0.92 10.06
CA SER A 10 1.23 -0.07 8.98
C SER A 10 0.18 0.17 7.91
N GLY A 11 -1.06 0.47 8.30
CA GLY A 11 -2.15 0.79 7.39
C GLY A 11 -1.87 2.04 6.56
N ALA A 12 -1.39 3.12 7.18
CA ALA A 12 -1.06 4.37 6.49
C ALA A 12 0.09 4.18 5.48
N THR A 13 1.13 3.42 5.84
CA THR A 13 2.26 3.19 4.94
C THR A 13 1.91 2.25 3.78
N LEU A 14 1.26 1.12 4.06
CA LEU A 14 0.94 0.14 3.02
C LEU A 14 -0.20 0.62 2.11
N GLY A 15 -1.22 1.25 2.71
CA GLY A 15 -2.41 1.75 2.01
C GLY A 15 -2.13 2.83 0.97
N GLY A 16 -1.04 3.59 1.11
CA GLY A 16 -0.63 4.61 0.15
C GLY A 16 -0.35 4.07 -1.27
N ASN A 17 -0.21 2.75 -1.43
CA ASN A 17 0.02 2.12 -2.74
C ASN A 17 -1.26 1.85 -3.54
N LEU A 18 -2.45 2.05 -2.94
CA LEU A 18 -3.74 1.73 -3.56
C LEU A 18 -4.00 2.55 -4.84
N THR A 19 -3.54 3.81 -4.86
CA THR A 19 -3.75 4.72 -5.99
C THR A 19 -2.43 5.31 -6.50
N PRO A 20 -2.39 5.76 -7.77
CA PRO A 20 -1.22 6.43 -8.35
C PRO A 20 -0.73 7.63 -7.56
N ILE A 21 -1.64 8.34 -6.88
CA ILE A 21 -1.38 9.58 -6.15
C ILE A 21 -1.14 9.36 -4.65
N GLY A 22 -1.31 8.14 -4.15
CA GLY A 22 -1.24 7.85 -2.73
C GLY A 22 0.17 7.93 -2.13
N ALA A 23 1.21 7.85 -2.97
CA ALA A 23 2.59 8.07 -2.57
C ALA A 23 3.38 8.78 -3.68
N SER A 24 4.36 9.61 -3.29
CA SER A 24 5.27 10.28 -4.23
C SER A 24 6.07 9.29 -5.08
N ALA A 25 6.39 8.12 -4.52
CA ALA A 25 7.07 7.03 -5.24
C ALA A 25 6.24 6.51 -6.43
N ASN A 26 4.92 6.41 -6.29
CA ASN A 26 4.02 5.92 -7.34
C ASN A 26 3.97 6.91 -8.52
N ILE A 27 3.83 8.20 -8.21
CA ILE A 27 3.87 9.29 -9.19
C ILE A 27 5.23 9.30 -9.91
N MET A 28 6.33 9.16 -9.18
CA MET A 28 7.67 9.11 -9.76
C MET A 28 7.86 7.91 -10.70
N ALA A 29 7.41 6.72 -10.29
CA ALA A 29 7.48 5.51 -11.13
C ALA A 29 6.69 5.67 -12.44
N ILE A 30 5.47 6.22 -12.37
CA ILE A 30 4.66 6.54 -13.56
C ILE A 30 5.35 7.60 -14.41
N GLY A 31 5.96 8.62 -13.80
CA GLY A 31 6.75 9.63 -14.51
C GLY A 31 7.93 9.05 -15.29
N ILE A 32 8.63 8.07 -14.71
CA ILE A 32 9.72 7.34 -15.40
C ILE A 32 9.18 6.54 -16.58
N LEU A 33 8.04 5.84 -16.41
CA LEU A 33 7.40 5.08 -17.49
C LEU A 33 6.98 5.99 -18.65
N ARG A 34 6.38 7.15 -18.34
CA ARG A 34 6.02 8.17 -19.33
C ARG A 34 7.23 8.69 -20.10
N ARG A 35 8.36 8.94 -19.44
CA ARG A 35 9.62 9.34 -20.11
C ARG A 35 10.16 8.28 -21.06
N LYS A 36 9.84 7.00 -20.84
CA LYS A 36 10.20 5.89 -21.73
C LYS A 36 9.16 5.63 -22.84
N GLY A 37 8.12 6.47 -22.93
CA GLY A 37 7.06 6.34 -23.93
C GLY A 37 5.91 5.39 -23.53
N PHE A 38 5.87 4.92 -22.28
CA PHE A 38 4.76 4.11 -21.78
C PHE A 38 3.70 5.00 -21.14
N GLU A 39 2.47 4.91 -21.61
CA GLU A 39 1.32 5.52 -20.94
C GLU A 39 0.69 4.53 -19.96
N VAL A 40 0.58 4.94 -18.69
CA VAL A 40 -0.09 4.17 -17.65
C VAL A 40 -1.35 4.94 -17.27
N SER A 41 -2.52 4.33 -17.48
CA SER A 41 -3.78 4.89 -17.01
C SER A 41 -3.96 4.59 -15.52
N ASN A 42 -4.85 5.34 -14.86
CA ASN A 42 -5.20 5.08 -13.47
C ASN A 42 -5.78 3.68 -13.28
N SER A 43 -6.53 3.17 -14.28
CA SER A 43 -7.09 1.82 -14.23
C SER A 43 -6.00 0.75 -14.31
N ASP A 44 -4.99 0.94 -15.17
CA ASP A 44 -3.89 -0.02 -15.31
C ASP A 44 -3.09 -0.13 -14.01
N TYR A 45 -2.83 1.01 -13.35
CA TYR A 45 -2.21 1.01 -12.04
C TYR A 45 -3.09 0.31 -11.01
N MET A 46 -4.37 0.68 -10.90
CA MET A 46 -5.25 0.13 -9.86
C MET A 46 -5.51 -1.37 -10.01
N LYS A 47 -5.53 -1.93 -11.23
CA LYS A 47 -5.63 -3.38 -11.47
C LYS A 47 -4.52 -4.17 -10.79
N ILE A 48 -3.34 -3.58 -10.60
CA ILE A 48 -2.19 -4.19 -9.94
C ILE A 48 -2.08 -3.72 -8.49
N GLY A 49 -2.19 -2.40 -8.27
CA GLY A 49 -2.02 -1.74 -6.98
C GLY A 49 -3.07 -2.16 -5.95
N VAL A 50 -4.33 -2.31 -6.35
CA VAL A 50 -5.42 -2.71 -5.42
C VAL A 50 -5.19 -4.12 -4.87
N PRO A 51 -5.05 -5.20 -5.68
CA PRO A 51 -4.83 -6.53 -5.13
C PRO A 51 -3.52 -6.63 -4.33
N TYR A 52 -2.46 -5.96 -4.79
CA TYR A 52 -1.19 -5.91 -4.06
C TYR A 52 -1.34 -5.25 -2.68
N THR A 53 -1.95 -4.07 -2.64
CA THR A 53 -2.12 -3.30 -1.40
C THR A 53 -3.01 -4.05 -0.41
N LEU A 54 -4.11 -4.65 -0.88
CA LEU A 54 -4.98 -5.47 -0.04
C LEU A 54 -4.22 -6.66 0.54
N ALA A 55 -3.48 -7.41 -0.27
CA ALA A 55 -2.67 -8.52 0.22
C ALA A 55 -1.65 -8.07 1.28
N ALA A 56 -0.93 -6.97 1.04
CA ALA A 56 0.04 -6.43 1.98
C ALA A 56 -0.61 -5.98 3.31
N VAL A 57 -1.73 -5.26 3.24
CA VAL A 57 -2.48 -4.80 4.43
C VAL A 57 -3.03 -6.00 5.20
N THR A 58 -3.55 -7.02 4.53
CA THR A 58 -4.03 -8.26 5.17
C THR A 58 -2.91 -8.98 5.90
N ILE A 59 -1.73 -9.13 5.28
CA ILE A 59 -0.57 -9.76 5.93
C ILE A 59 -0.13 -8.94 7.14
N ALA A 60 -0.03 -7.61 7.01
CA ALA A 60 0.31 -6.74 8.13
C ALA A 60 -0.70 -6.85 9.28
N TYR A 61 -1.99 -6.87 8.97
CA TYR A 61 -3.05 -7.09 9.96
C TYR A 61 -2.85 -8.41 10.72
N ILE A 62 -2.62 -9.52 10.01
CA ILE A 62 -2.39 -10.83 10.63
C ILE A 62 -1.16 -10.80 11.54
N VAL A 63 -0.03 -10.26 11.06
CA VAL A 63 1.21 -10.17 11.84
C VAL A 63 1.02 -9.32 13.10
N LEU A 64 0.39 -8.14 12.97
CA LEU A 64 0.12 -7.27 14.12
C LEU A 64 -0.81 -7.94 15.13
N TRP A 65 -1.83 -8.66 14.65
CA TRP A 65 -2.75 -9.41 15.50
C TRP A 65 -2.05 -10.54 16.25
N LEU A 66 -1.17 -11.30 15.59
CA LEU A 66 -0.42 -12.38 16.23
C LEU A 66 0.56 -11.86 17.29
N LEU A 67 1.24 -10.74 17.02
CA LEU A 67 2.27 -10.19 17.90
C LEU A 67 1.70 -9.43 19.10
N TRP A 68 0.63 -8.65 18.90
CA TRP A 68 0.10 -7.76 19.93
C TRP A 68 -1.38 -7.99 20.23
N GLY A 69 -2.13 -8.70 19.40
CA GLY A 69 -3.57 -8.94 19.58
C GLY A 69 -3.88 -10.17 20.43
N ILE A 70 -3.04 -11.21 20.39
CA ILE A 70 -3.22 -12.42 21.23
C ILE A 70 -2.87 -12.16 22.70
N THR A 71 -1.96 -11.22 22.94
CA THR A 71 -1.50 -10.84 24.29
C THR A 71 -2.25 -9.65 24.87
N ALA A 72 -3.18 -9.04 24.11
CA ALA A 72 -3.95 -7.86 24.50
C ALA A 72 -5.22 -8.21 25.29
#